data_AF-A0A7J7S8N2-F1
#
_entry.id   AF-A0A7J7S8N2-F1
#
_cell.length_a   1.000
_cell.length_b   1.000
_cell.length_c   1.000
_cell.angle_alpha   90.00
_cell.angle_beta   90.00
_cell.angle_gamma   90.00
#
_symmetry.space_group_name_H-M   'P 1'
#
loop_
_entity.id
_entity.type
_entity.pdbx_description
1 polymer ?
#
loop_
_entity_poly.entity_id
_entity_poly.type
_entity_poly.pdbx_seq_one_letter_code
_entity_poly.pdbx_strand_id
1 'polypeptide(L)'
;MLDKLTAGFTDVISIDKTRENFQLIYDIKGRFAVHCITPEEVNYKLYKVRKIFVGTKGIPHLVTHDAHTIRYPAPLIKVNDSTTVETGKITDFIKFDTGNLCMVTGGAWEESV
;
A
#
# COMPACT_ATOMS: atom_id res chain seq x y z
N MET A 1 2.76 22.89 15.76
CA MET A 1 2.20 22.95 14.38
C MET A 1 2.60 21.72 13.55
N LEU A 2 3.23 20.70 14.14
CA LEU A 2 3.54 19.42 13.51
C LEU A 2 2.67 18.29 14.10
N ASP A 3 1.53 18.65 14.70
CA ASP A 3 0.81 17.80 15.65
C ASP A 3 -0.33 16.99 14.98
N LYS A 4 -0.48 17.11 13.66
CA LYS A 4 -1.52 16.43 12.88
C LYS A 4 -0.96 15.83 11.60
N LEU A 5 -0.58 14.56 11.70
CA LEU A 5 -0.32 13.67 10.58
C LEU A 5 -1.46 12.65 10.51
N THR A 6 -1.94 12.35 9.31
CA THR A 6 -2.95 11.32 9.08
C THR A 6 -2.24 10.03 8.68
N ALA A 7 -2.41 8.97 9.47
CA ALA A 7 -1.97 7.63 9.10
C ALA A 7 -3.19 6.82 8.62
N GLY A 8 -2.99 6.02 7.58
CA GLY A 8 -4.01 5.24 6.92
C GLY A 8 -3.76 3.74 6.96
N PHE A 9 -4.61 3.00 6.25
CA PHE A 9 -4.48 1.56 6.07
C PHE A 9 -3.12 1.20 5.46
N THR A 10 -2.47 0.17 6.00
CA THR A 10 -1.12 -0.34 5.66
C THR A 10 0.07 0.55 6.01
N ASP A 11 -0.15 1.71 6.64
CA ASP A 11 0.97 2.56 7.08
C ASP A 11 1.78 1.88 8.17
N VAL A 12 3.11 2.07 8.08
CA VAL A 12 4.08 1.58 9.05
C VAL A 12 4.52 2.72 9.94
N ILE A 13 4.43 2.50 11.25
CA ILE A 13 4.82 3.44 12.30
C ILE A 13 5.98 2.80 13.07
N SER A 14 7.14 3.46 13.06
CA SER A 14 8.33 3.01 13.79
C SER A 14 8.61 3.92 14.97
N ILE A 15 8.92 3.33 16.14
CA ILE A 15 9.30 4.05 17.35
C ILE A 15 10.76 3.75 17.68
N ASP A 16 11.65 4.68 17.39
CA ASP A 16 13.11 4.48 17.57
C ASP A 16 13.51 4.16 19.03
N LYS A 17 12.77 4.72 19.99
CA LYS A 17 13.05 4.53 21.43
C LYS A 17 12.81 3.11 21.90
N THR A 18 11.75 2.46 21.43
CA THR A 18 11.40 1.07 21.81
C THR A 18 11.88 0.07 20.78
N ARG A 19 12.33 0.52 19.60
CA ARG A 19 12.68 -0.31 18.43
C ARG A 19 11.53 -1.20 17.96
N GLU A 20 10.30 -0.74 18.19
CA GLU A 20 9.08 -1.42 17.78
C GLU A 20 8.54 -0.80 16.50
N ASN A 21 8.03 -1.67 15.63
CA ASN A 21 7.40 -1.29 14.37
C ASN A 21 5.97 -1.80 14.38
N PHE A 22 5.06 -0.97 13.89
CA PHE A 22 3.65 -1.27 13.86
C PHE A 22 3.07 -1.01 12.48
N GLN A 23 2.18 -1.87 12.03
CA GLN A 23 1.39 -1.68 10.82
C GLN A 23 -0.09 -1.48 11.18
N LEU A 24 -0.72 -0.49 10.55
CA LEU A 24 -2.16 -0.27 10.68
C LEU A 24 -2.94 -1.18 9.72
N ILE A 25 -3.74 -2.09 10.26
CA ILE A 25 -4.55 -3.06 9.50
C ILE A 25 -5.98 -3.02 10.04
N TYR A 26 -6.96 -3.48 9.26
CA TYR A 26 -8.33 -3.68 9.76
C TYR A 26 -8.49 -5.02 10.48
N ASP A 27 -9.11 -4.98 11.66
CA ASP A 27 -9.64 -6.14 12.38
C ASP A 27 -10.92 -6.66 11.69
N ILE A 28 -11.38 -7.87 12.06
CA ILE A 28 -12.63 -8.52 11.58
C ILE A 28 -13.91 -7.69 11.81
N LYS A 29 -13.82 -6.58 12.54
CA LYS A 29 -14.94 -5.66 12.81
C LYS A 29 -14.84 -4.35 12.03
N GLY A 30 -13.94 -4.24 11.06
CA GLY A 30 -13.72 -3.01 10.29
C GLY A 30 -13.10 -1.85 11.11
N ARG A 31 -12.30 -2.17 12.13
CA ARG A 31 -11.63 -1.16 12.97
C ARG A 31 -10.13 -1.23 12.76
N PHE A 32 -9.45 -0.10 12.85
CA PHE A 32 -7.99 -0.11 12.86
C PHE A 32 -7.46 -0.87 14.08
N ALA A 33 -6.64 -1.87 13.79
CA ALA A 33 -5.82 -2.60 14.73
C ALA A 33 -4.35 -2.29 14.44
N VAL A 34 -3.57 -2.25 15.51
CA VAL A 34 -2.13 -2.05 15.45
C VAL A 34 -1.48 -3.44 15.47
N HIS A 35 -0.85 -3.82 14.38
CA HIS A 35 -0.16 -5.09 14.25
C HIS A 35 1.35 -4.89 14.43
N CYS A 36 1.99 -5.60 15.35
CA CYS A 36 3.44 -5.53 15.54
C CYS A 36 4.14 -6.28 14.40
N ILE A 37 5.11 -5.64 13.76
CA ILE A 37 5.88 -6.23 12.66
C ILE A 37 7.37 -6.25 12.98
N THR A 38 8.07 -7.19 12.34
CA THR A 38 9.53 -7.28 12.43
C THR A 38 10.21 -6.17 11.62
N PRO A 39 11.47 -5.80 11.92
CA PRO A 39 12.19 -4.77 11.16
C PRO A 39 12.43 -5.14 9.69
N GLU A 40 12.42 -6.43 9.36
CA GLU A 40 12.57 -6.91 7.97
C GLU A 40 11.29 -6.63 7.16
N GLU A 41 10.12 -6.82 7.76
CA GLU A 41 8.80 -6.61 7.14
C GLU A 41 8.46 -5.15 6.87
N VAL A 42 9.10 -4.21 7.57
CA VAL A 42 8.90 -2.76 7.41
C VAL A 42 9.11 -2.30 5.96
N ASN A 43 10.03 -2.94 5.24
CA ASN A 43 10.37 -2.55 3.87
C ASN A 43 9.38 -3.08 2.82
N TYR A 44 8.54 -4.07 3.18
CA TYR A 44 7.69 -4.80 2.23
C TYR A 44 6.24 -4.28 2.21
N LYS A 45 6.02 -2.96 2.16
CA LYS A 45 4.67 -2.38 2.06
C LYS A 45 4.06 -2.59 0.67
N LEU A 46 2.82 -3.06 0.65
CA LEU A 46 2.03 -3.24 -0.58
C LEU A 46 1.25 -1.98 -0.92
N TYR A 47 1.26 -1.61 -2.21
CA TYR A 47 0.52 -0.48 -2.73
C TYR A 47 -0.45 -0.90 -3.82
N LYS A 48 -1.74 -0.68 -3.60
CA LYS A 48 -2.75 -0.83 -4.66
C LYS A 48 -2.62 0.28 -5.70
N VAL A 49 -2.63 -0.11 -6.97
CA VAL A 49 -2.66 0.79 -8.13
C VAL A 49 -4.05 1.38 -8.32
N ARG A 50 -4.15 2.72 -8.21
CA ARG A 50 -5.43 3.45 -8.36
C ARG A 50 -5.66 3.93 -9.78
N LYS A 51 -4.62 4.43 -10.45
CA LYS A 51 -4.72 4.98 -11.81
C LYS A 51 -3.39 4.86 -12.53
N ILE A 52 -3.44 4.56 -13.81
CA ILE A 52 -2.31 4.69 -14.73
C ILE A 52 -2.69 5.72 -15.79
N PHE A 53 -1.80 6.66 -16.09
CA PHE A 53 -2.02 7.66 -17.14
C PHE A 53 -0.71 8.10 -17.78
N VAL A 54 -0.81 8.67 -18.98
CA VAL A 54 0.33 9.25 -19.68
C VAL A 54 0.38 10.74 -19.34
N GLY A 55 1.49 11.17 -18.73
CA GLY A 55 1.73 12.56 -18.36
C GLY A 55 2.37 13.37 -19.48
N THR A 56 2.90 14.54 -19.12
CA THR A 56 3.67 15.38 -20.05
C THR A 56 4.84 14.62 -20.66
N LYS A 57 5.16 14.92 -21.93
CA LYS A 57 6.23 14.26 -22.71
C LYS A 57 6.00 12.76 -22.95
N GLY A 58 4.75 12.28 -22.86
CA GLY A 58 4.43 10.87 -23.17
C GLY A 58 4.90 9.88 -22.09
N ILE A 59 5.27 10.35 -20.90
CA ILE A 59 5.81 9.49 -19.85
C ILE A 59 4.65 8.81 -19.10
N PRO A 60 4.61 7.46 -18.99
CA PRO A 60 3.60 6.77 -18.21
C PRO A 60 3.84 6.95 -16.70
N HIS A 61 2.76 7.25 -15.99
CA HIS A 61 2.72 7.44 -14.54
C HIS A 61 1.70 6.46 -13.92
N LEU A 62 2.08 5.89 -12.79
CA LEU A 62 1.26 5.04 -11.94
C LEU A 62 1.02 5.77 -10.62
N VAL A 63 -0.24 5.84 -10.20
CA VAL A 63 -0.65 6.45 -8.93
C VAL A 63 -1.18 5.36 -8.02
N THR A 64 -0.63 5.28 -6.81
CA THR A 64 -1.08 4.35 -5.76
C THR A 64 -2.19 4.98 -4.91
N HIS A 65 -2.86 4.15 -4.11
CA HIS A 65 -3.86 4.63 -3.14
C HIS A 65 -3.27 5.59 -2.09
N ASP A 66 -2.00 5.38 -1.73
CA ASP A 66 -1.23 6.19 -0.78
C ASP A 66 -0.57 7.41 -1.44
N ALA A 67 -1.18 7.95 -2.50
CA ALA A 67 -0.74 9.13 -3.24
C ALA A 67 0.68 9.09 -3.83
N HIS A 68 1.36 7.95 -3.86
CA HIS A 68 2.66 7.83 -4.50
C HIS A 68 2.50 7.83 -6.02
N THR A 69 3.36 8.57 -6.71
CA THR A 69 3.39 8.61 -8.18
C THR A 69 4.72 8.04 -8.70
N ILE A 70 4.64 6.92 -9.39
CA ILE A 70 5.79 6.18 -9.91
C ILE A 70 5.85 6.34 -11.43
N ARG A 71 7.02 6.70 -11.95
CA ARG A 71 7.27 6.87 -13.39
C ARG A 71 7.78 5.58 -14.00
N TYR A 72 7.46 5.36 -15.28
CA TYR A 72 7.89 4.18 -16.03
C TYR A 72 7.48 2.84 -15.36
N PRO A 73 6.19 2.64 -15.02
CA PRO A 73 5.73 1.34 -14.55
C PRO A 73 5.88 0.28 -15.65
N ALA A 74 6.01 -0.98 -15.27
CA ALA A 74 6.02 -2.08 -16.23
C ALA A 74 4.67 -2.14 -17.00
N PRO A 75 4.67 -2.38 -18.32
CA PRO A 75 3.44 -2.38 -19.14
C PRO A 75 2.39 -3.42 -18.74
N LEU A 76 2.81 -4.44 -17.99
CA LEU A 76 1.96 -5.54 -17.53
C LEU A 76 1.09 -5.15 -16.33
N ILE A 77 1.46 -4.08 -15.60
CA ILE A 77 0.75 -3.63 -14.40
C ILE A 77 -0.51 -2.89 -14.81
N LYS A 78 -1.64 -3.27 -14.23
CA LYS A 78 -2.96 -2.70 -14.48
C LYS A 78 -3.52 -2.01 -13.24
N VAL A 79 -4.60 -1.26 -13.45
CA VAL A 79 -5.38 -0.69 -12.35
C VAL A 79 -5.94 -1.82 -11.48
N ASN A 80 -5.90 -1.63 -10.16
CA ASN A 80 -6.24 -2.58 -9.10
C ASN A 80 -5.20 -3.65 -8.75
N ASP A 81 -4.12 -3.79 -9.53
CA ASP A 81 -2.99 -4.63 -9.12
C ASP A 81 -2.34 -4.08 -7.84
N SER A 82 -1.62 -4.94 -7.13
CA SER A 82 -0.83 -4.56 -5.96
C SER A 82 0.65 -4.59 -6.32
N THR A 83 1.40 -3.55 -5.94
CA THR A 83 2.84 -3.42 -6.24
C THR A 83 3.63 -3.21 -4.96
N THR A 84 4.80 -3.82 -4.84
CA THR A 84 5.80 -3.47 -3.82
C THR A 84 6.72 -2.39 -4.38
N VAL A 85 7.10 -1.44 -3.53
CA VAL A 85 7.95 -0.32 -3.94
C VAL A 85 9.12 -0.21 -2.97
N GLU A 86 10.33 -0.35 -3.50
CA GLU A 86 11.57 -0.16 -2.75
C GLU A 86 12.36 0.97 -3.41
N THR A 87 12.89 1.91 -2.62
CA THR A 87 13.70 3.05 -3.12
C THR A 87 13.03 3.90 -4.21
N GLY A 88 11.68 3.87 -4.27
CA GLY A 88 10.89 4.60 -5.27
C GLY A 88 10.76 3.88 -6.62
N LYS A 89 11.17 2.62 -6.71
CA LYS A 89 10.99 1.74 -7.87
C LYS A 89 10.12 0.54 -7.50
N ILE A 90 9.34 0.06 -8.46
CA ILE A 90 8.53 -1.15 -8.28
C ILE A 90 9.46 -2.36 -8.32
N THR A 91 9.42 -3.21 -7.28
CA THR A 91 10.23 -4.44 -7.23
C THR A 91 9.45 -5.64 -7.74
N ASP A 92 8.20 -5.77 -7.31
CA ASP A 92 7.31 -6.85 -7.73
C ASP A 92 5.85 -6.36 -7.80
N PHE A 93 5.01 -7.15 -8.47
CA PHE A 93 3.59 -6.88 -8.56
C PHE A 93 2.74 -8.16 -8.57
N ILE A 94 1.58 -8.07 -7.93
CA ILE A 94 0.57 -9.11 -7.86
C ILE A 94 -0.64 -8.64 -8.67
N LYS A 95 -1.05 -9.45 -9.65
CA LYS A 95 -2.20 -9.15 -10.49
C LYS A 95 -3.50 -9.28 -9.72
N PHE A 96 -4.45 -8.40 -10.01
CA PHE A 96 -5.83 -8.55 -9.57
C PHE A 96 -6.52 -9.56 -10.48
N ASP A 97 -6.52 -10.83 -10.06
CA ASP A 97 -7.11 -11.95 -10.81
C ASP A 97 -7.80 -12.93 -9.86
N THR A 98 -8.61 -13.81 -10.44
CA THR A 98 -9.38 -14.82 -9.70
C THR A 98 -8.43 -15.82 -9.02
N GLY A 99 -8.70 -16.13 -7.75
CA GLY A 99 -7.89 -17.06 -6.96
C GLY A 99 -6.78 -16.40 -6.13
N ASN A 100 -6.62 -15.07 -6.22
CA ASN A 100 -5.70 -14.33 -5.35
C ASN A 100 -6.43 -13.84 -4.08
N LEU A 101 -5.72 -13.89 -2.94
CA LEU A 101 -6.20 -13.41 -1.65
C LEU A 101 -6.33 -11.89 -1.66
N CYS A 102 -7.38 -11.36 -1.02
CA CYS A 102 -7.62 -9.92 -0.96
C CYS A 102 -8.09 -9.46 0.42
N MET A 103 -7.82 -8.19 0.74
CA MET A 103 -8.34 -7.54 1.94
C MET A 103 -9.40 -6.51 1.54
N VAL A 104 -10.58 -6.60 2.14
CA VAL A 104 -11.61 -5.58 1.97
C VAL A 104 -11.29 -4.40 2.89
N THR A 105 -11.31 -3.19 2.33
CA THR A 105 -10.85 -1.96 2.99
C THR A 105 -11.96 -0.90 3.14
N GLY A 106 -13.21 -1.33 2.98
CA GLY A 106 -14.39 -0.50 3.19
C GLY A 106 -15.69 -1.17 2.72
N GLY A 107 -16.82 -0.69 3.24
CA GLY A 107 -18.16 -1.23 2.98
C GLY A 107 -18.79 -1.83 4.25
N ALA A 108 -20.00 -2.38 4.12
CA ALA A 108 -20.69 -3.03 5.25
C ALA A 108 -20.04 -4.35 5.71
N TRP A 109 -19.13 -4.88 4.88
CA TRP A 109 -18.42 -6.14 5.07
C TRP A 109 -16.92 -5.87 4.97
N GLU A 110 -16.33 -5.33 6.02
CA GLU A 110 -14.90 -5.02 6.08
C GLU A 110 -14.15 -6.18 6.73
N GLU A 111 -13.97 -7.26 5.95
CA GLU A 111 -13.37 -8.52 6.38
C GLU A 111 -12.39 -9.04 5.30
N SER A 112 -11.44 -9.89 5.69
CA SER A 112 -10.56 -10.59 4.73
C SER A 112 -11.37 -11.62 3.94
N VAL A 113 -11.29 -11.63 2.61
CA VAL A 113 -11.94 -12.62 1.73
C VAL A 113 -10.89 -13.37 0.93
#